data_AF-A0A3D0RDF2-F1
#
_entry.id   AF-A0A3D0RDF2-F1
#
_cell.length_a   1.000
_cell.length_b   1.000
_cell.length_c   1.000
_cell.angle_alpha   90.00
_cell.angle_beta   90.00
_cell.angle_gamma   90.00
#
_symmetry.space_group_name_H-M   'P 1'
#
loop_
_entity.id
_entity.type
_entity.pdbx_description
1 polymer ?
#
loop_
_entity_poly.entity_id
_entity_poly.type
_entity_poly.pdbx_seq_one_letter_code
_entity_poly.pdbx_strand_id
1 'polypeptide(L)'
;APHREWEPHPEKRHLYQEDVKLPETFDDDYQNRSRAAAAAKMRIKSDLTYADLGLIQPEGGSEVGERSTSTSTRRKIPSKADLSTLKLIDKDTAEVFTFENERQLEEFKYQRYLKRYLRTIASIDDSVGRILDYLDEAGLAENTIVIYTSDQGFFLGEHGWFDKRFIYEQSFQMPFLIRYPAEIEAGTNCTSICCNVDFAPSFLDFANLPVPNYIQGRSIRPLLNGNQPADWKNVAYHRYWMHKDPDHNAYAHYGIRNQRYKLIYWYNDGFGLPGTGDGIEDKEWELFDCKEDPLELFNVYSDAAYEQIVREMTSQLNDKMNEIGDIPEH
;
A
#
# COMPACT_ATOMS: atom_id res chain seq x y z
N ALA A 1 -6.90 -3.56 -0.20
CA ALA A 1 -6.71 -3.72 1.26
C ALA A 1 -7.91 -3.05 1.93
N PRO A 2 -8.43 -3.53 3.09
CA PRO A 2 -9.57 -2.89 3.71
C PRO A 2 -9.24 -1.44 4.04
N HIS A 3 -10.04 -0.52 3.52
CA HIS A 3 -9.94 0.89 3.86
C HIS A 3 -10.34 1.10 5.32
N ARG A 4 -9.75 2.12 5.95
CA ARG A 4 -10.17 2.61 7.26
C ARG A 4 -11.64 3.05 7.22
N GLU A 5 -12.41 2.88 8.29
CA GLU A 5 -12.03 2.41 9.62
C GLU A 5 -12.17 0.88 9.69
N TRP A 6 -11.11 0.17 10.11
CA TRP A 6 -11.09 -1.29 10.08
C TRP A 6 -12.07 -1.87 11.10
N GLU A 7 -13.25 -2.25 10.63
CA GLU A 7 -14.37 -2.72 11.44
C GLU A 7 -14.63 -4.21 11.18
N PRO A 8 -14.04 -5.11 11.99
CA PRO A 8 -14.25 -6.53 11.82
C PRO A 8 -15.67 -6.94 12.21
N HIS A 9 -16.14 -8.06 11.67
CA HIS A 9 -17.34 -8.71 12.17
C HIS A 9 -17.19 -8.99 13.68
N PRO A 10 -18.23 -8.80 14.52
CA PRO A 10 -18.12 -8.97 15.97
C PRO A 10 -17.57 -10.33 16.40
N GLU A 11 -17.89 -11.39 15.65
CA GLU A 11 -17.38 -12.74 15.92
C GLU A 11 -15.87 -12.85 15.78
N LYS A 12 -15.19 -11.98 15.01
CA LYS A 12 -13.74 -11.99 14.84
C LYS A 12 -12.98 -11.24 15.93
N ARG A 13 -13.68 -10.55 16.85
CA ARG A 13 -13.05 -9.74 17.92
C ARG A 13 -12.15 -10.55 18.86
N HIS A 14 -12.41 -11.85 18.99
CA HIS A 14 -11.60 -12.76 19.81
C HIS A 14 -10.28 -13.20 19.16
N LEU A 15 -10.05 -12.93 17.86
CA LEU A 15 -8.80 -13.28 17.20
C LEU A 15 -7.66 -12.30 17.54
N TYR A 16 -6.40 -12.73 17.35
CA TYR A 16 -5.20 -11.89 17.51
C TYR A 16 -5.13 -11.18 18.88
N GLN A 17 -5.28 -11.92 19.98
CA GLN A 17 -5.18 -11.35 21.33
C GLN A 17 -3.75 -11.00 21.70
N GLU A 18 -2.80 -11.84 21.32
CA GLU A 18 -1.36 -11.62 21.55
C GLU A 18 -0.85 -10.40 20.78
N ASP A 19 0.14 -9.72 21.36
CA ASP A 19 0.79 -8.60 20.72
C ASP A 19 1.64 -9.05 19.53
N VAL A 20 1.57 -8.28 18.45
CA VAL A 20 2.34 -8.49 17.24
C VAL A 20 3.67 -7.75 17.36
N LYS A 21 4.78 -8.37 16.93
CA LYS A 21 6.08 -7.70 16.88
C LYS A 21 5.97 -6.42 16.03
N LEU A 22 6.56 -5.33 16.51
CA LEU A 22 6.71 -4.11 15.70
C LEU A 22 7.65 -4.37 14.52
N PRO A 23 7.41 -3.77 13.35
CA PRO A 23 8.37 -3.78 12.25
C PRO A 23 9.69 -3.13 12.68
N GLU A 24 10.80 -3.60 12.12
CA GLU A 24 12.13 -3.05 12.41
C GLU A 24 12.25 -1.58 11.99
N THR A 25 11.41 -1.17 11.04
CA THR A 25 11.30 0.20 10.53
C THR A 25 10.19 1.01 11.19
N PHE A 26 9.63 0.57 12.32
CA PHE A 26 8.55 1.32 13.00
C PHE A 26 9.01 2.72 13.48
N ASP A 27 10.27 2.83 13.87
CA ASP A 27 10.90 4.05 14.42
C ASP A 27 11.79 4.78 13.38
N ASP A 28 11.54 4.53 12.09
CA ASP A 28 12.29 5.11 10.98
C ASP A 28 12.24 6.64 10.98
N ASP A 29 13.40 7.27 10.79
CA ASP A 29 13.59 8.72 10.81
C ASP A 29 13.69 9.36 9.42
N TYR A 30 13.62 8.53 8.36
CA TYR A 30 13.65 8.93 6.95
C TYR A 30 14.93 9.67 6.50
N GLN A 31 16.00 9.70 7.31
CA GLN A 31 17.15 10.57 7.04
C GLN A 31 17.93 10.22 5.75
N ASN A 32 17.82 8.96 5.30
CA ASN A 32 18.53 8.44 4.13
C ASN A 32 17.64 8.35 2.87
N ARG A 33 16.53 9.10 2.86
CA ARG A 33 15.52 9.09 1.80
C ARG A 33 15.10 10.49 1.39
N SER A 34 14.24 10.55 0.36
CA SER A 34 13.64 11.78 -0.11
C SER A 34 12.85 12.48 0.99
N ARG A 35 12.77 13.82 0.92
CA ARG A 35 11.94 14.60 1.85
C ARG A 35 10.46 14.24 1.74
N ALA A 36 10.03 13.72 0.59
CA ALA A 36 8.67 13.25 0.36
C ALA A 36 8.24 12.15 1.35
N ALA A 37 9.15 11.21 1.66
CA ALA A 37 8.90 10.19 2.68
C ALA A 37 8.58 10.83 4.04
N ALA A 38 9.43 11.75 4.49
CA ALA A 38 9.24 12.45 5.76
C ALA A 38 7.99 13.37 5.78
N ALA A 39 7.52 13.86 4.62
CA ALA A 39 6.40 14.79 4.54
C ALA A 39 5.03 14.12 4.73
N ALA A 40 4.91 12.80 4.54
CA ALA A 40 3.64 12.10 4.63
C ALA A 40 2.99 12.19 6.02
N LYS A 41 1.67 12.33 6.04
CA LYS A 41 0.78 12.35 7.21
C LYS A 41 -0.02 11.06 7.31
N MET A 42 0.70 9.94 7.42
CA MET A 42 0.13 8.60 7.54
C MET A 42 0.84 7.77 8.60
N ARG A 43 1.37 8.41 9.64
CA ARG A 43 2.09 7.73 10.72
C ARG A 43 1.13 7.18 11.77
N ILE A 44 1.36 5.96 12.21
CA ILE A 44 0.61 5.33 13.30
C ILE A 44 0.70 6.17 14.58
N LYS A 45 1.87 6.74 14.85
CA LYS A 45 2.15 7.54 16.06
C LYS A 45 1.32 8.83 16.13
N SER A 46 1.09 9.51 15.00
CA SER A 46 0.52 10.86 14.96
C SER A 46 -0.77 11.04 14.15
N ASP A 47 -1.05 10.18 13.17
CA ASP A 47 -2.08 10.44 12.16
C ASP A 47 -3.32 9.54 12.28
N LEU A 48 -3.29 8.53 13.16
CA LEU A 48 -4.46 7.73 13.49
C LEU A 48 -5.47 8.53 14.32
N THR A 49 -6.74 8.33 13.99
CA THR A 49 -7.90 8.89 14.67
C THR A 49 -8.44 7.94 15.73
N TYR A 50 -9.26 8.47 16.64
CA TYR A 50 -9.97 7.65 17.63
C TYR A 50 -10.76 6.52 16.96
N ALA A 51 -11.44 6.85 15.87
CA ALA A 51 -12.35 5.94 15.22
C ALA A 51 -11.63 4.83 14.41
N ASP A 52 -10.44 5.08 13.86
CA ASP A 52 -9.58 4.04 13.29
C ASP A 52 -9.27 2.93 14.30
N LEU A 53 -9.03 3.33 15.55
CA LEU A 53 -8.71 2.43 16.65
C LEU A 53 -9.97 1.91 17.37
N GLY A 54 -11.17 2.23 16.88
CA GLY A 54 -12.42 1.87 17.57
C GLY A 54 -12.47 2.42 18.99
N LEU A 55 -12.02 3.65 19.19
CA LEU A 55 -12.07 4.37 20.45
C LEU A 55 -13.15 5.45 20.40
N ILE A 56 -13.68 5.80 21.56
CA ILE A 56 -14.59 6.93 21.71
C ILE A 56 -13.81 8.23 21.55
N GLN A 57 -14.23 9.10 20.62
CA GLN A 57 -13.71 10.46 20.51
C GLN A 57 -14.33 11.34 21.60
N PRO A 58 -13.53 12.00 22.46
CA PRO A 58 -14.05 12.92 23.47
C PRO A 58 -14.68 14.19 22.85
N GLU A 59 -15.58 14.83 23.60
CA GLU A 59 -16.06 16.17 23.24
C GLU A 59 -14.94 17.20 23.42
N GLY A 60 -14.76 18.09 22.45
CA GLY A 60 -13.75 19.15 22.54
C GLY A 60 -13.27 19.72 21.21
N GLY A 61 -12.41 20.74 21.36
CA GLY A 61 -11.64 21.42 20.33
C GLY A 61 -10.32 20.72 20.01
N SER A 62 -9.30 21.52 19.69
CA SER A 62 -7.94 21.02 19.42
C SER A 62 -7.27 20.34 20.61
N GLU A 63 -7.76 20.59 21.84
CA GLU A 63 -7.27 19.97 23.07
C GLU A 63 -7.48 18.45 23.11
N VAL A 64 -8.47 17.92 22.38
CA VAL A 64 -8.70 16.47 22.23
C VAL A 64 -8.08 15.91 20.94
N GLY A 65 -7.29 16.72 20.23
CA GLY A 65 -6.57 16.34 19.01
C GLY A 65 -6.94 17.15 17.79
N GLU A 66 -6.01 17.24 16.84
CA GLU A 66 -6.23 17.91 15.55
C GLU A 66 -7.27 17.17 14.70
N ARG A 67 -8.00 17.90 13.86
CA ARG A 67 -8.91 17.27 12.89
C ARG A 67 -8.11 16.48 11.85
N SER A 68 -8.66 15.38 11.34
CA SER A 68 -8.00 14.56 10.31
C SER A 68 -7.77 15.36 9.02
N THR A 69 -8.73 16.21 8.65
CA THR A 69 -8.66 17.22 7.60
C THR A 69 -9.35 18.50 8.08
N SER A 70 -9.22 19.62 7.35
CA SER A 70 -9.83 20.90 7.72
C SER A 70 -11.36 20.83 7.88
N THR A 71 -12.03 19.99 7.09
CA THR A 71 -13.48 19.82 7.07
C THR A 71 -14.00 18.64 7.90
N SER A 72 -13.11 17.76 8.36
CA SER A 72 -13.49 16.55 9.10
C SER A 72 -13.89 16.84 10.56
N THR A 73 -14.87 16.09 11.05
CA THR A 73 -15.21 16.03 12.49
C THR A 73 -14.40 15.00 13.25
N ARG A 74 -13.71 14.09 12.54
CA ARG A 74 -12.84 13.08 13.14
C ARG A 74 -11.52 13.72 13.55
N ARG A 75 -11.04 13.34 14.73
CA ARG A 75 -9.80 13.86 15.32
C ARG A 75 -8.75 12.79 15.46
N LYS A 76 -7.50 13.19 15.23
CA LYS A 76 -6.30 12.39 15.49
C LYS A 76 -6.11 12.24 16.99
N ILE A 77 -5.64 11.09 17.43
CA ILE A 77 -5.25 10.91 18.84
C ILE A 77 -3.95 11.71 19.03
N PRO A 78 -3.90 12.68 19.97
CA PRO A 78 -2.73 13.54 20.10
C PRO A 78 -1.44 12.73 20.31
N SER A 79 -0.36 13.12 19.65
CA SER A 79 0.97 12.48 19.77
C SER A 79 1.76 13.01 20.97
N LYS A 80 1.63 14.30 21.29
CA LYS A 80 2.26 14.97 22.44
C LYS A 80 1.21 15.36 23.48
N ALA A 81 0.44 14.38 23.95
CA ALA A 81 -0.57 14.61 24.97
C ALA A 81 0.07 14.72 26.36
N ASP A 82 -0.54 15.50 27.25
CA ASP A 82 -0.32 15.31 28.68
C ASP A 82 -0.94 13.96 29.09
N LEU A 83 -0.09 12.93 29.18
CA LEU A 83 -0.51 11.56 29.49
C LEU A 83 -1.16 11.43 30.88
N SER A 84 -0.96 12.38 31.79
CA SER A 84 -1.64 12.40 33.08
C SER A 84 -3.16 12.61 32.96
N THR A 85 -3.60 13.20 31.84
CA THR A 85 -5.00 13.50 31.55
C THR A 85 -5.58 12.67 30.41
N LEU A 86 -4.74 12.13 29.53
CA LEU A 86 -5.19 11.32 28.39
C LEU A 86 -5.81 10.00 28.86
N LYS A 87 -7.06 9.78 28.45
CA LYS A 87 -7.76 8.50 28.60
C LYS A 87 -8.32 8.08 27.25
N LEU A 88 -8.01 6.85 26.85
CA LEU A 88 -8.60 6.25 25.66
C LEU A 88 -9.64 5.22 26.10
N ILE A 89 -10.82 5.25 25.50
CA ILE A 89 -11.93 4.39 25.91
C ILE A 89 -12.34 3.51 24.73
N ASP A 90 -12.34 2.20 24.94
CA ASP A 90 -12.85 1.23 23.97
C ASP A 90 -14.33 1.47 23.66
N LYS A 91 -14.71 1.54 22.39
CA LYS A 91 -16.10 1.81 21.99
C LYS A 91 -17.06 0.66 22.30
N ASP A 92 -16.55 -0.56 22.40
CA ASP A 92 -17.35 -1.78 22.56
C ASP A 92 -17.35 -2.28 24.02
N THR A 93 -16.20 -2.21 24.72
CA THR A 93 -16.07 -2.75 26.08
C THR A 93 -16.12 -1.70 27.18
N ALA A 94 -16.03 -0.41 26.82
CA ALA A 94 -15.85 0.71 27.75
C ALA A 94 -14.59 0.60 28.63
N GLU A 95 -13.63 -0.25 28.28
CA GLU A 95 -12.33 -0.32 28.93
C GLU A 95 -11.58 1.00 28.78
N VAL A 96 -10.96 1.45 29.86
CA VAL A 96 -10.21 2.71 29.93
C VAL A 96 -8.72 2.43 29.95
N PHE A 97 -8.00 2.98 28.98
CA PHE A 97 -6.55 2.86 28.85
C PHE A 97 -5.86 4.16 29.27
N THR A 98 -4.77 4.02 30.02
CA THR A 98 -3.85 5.07 30.46
C THR A 98 -2.42 4.66 30.17
N PHE A 99 -1.51 5.63 30.04
CA PHE A 99 -0.13 5.39 29.60
C PHE A 99 0.86 6.11 30.51
N GLU A 100 1.97 5.46 30.84
CA GLU A 100 3.04 6.04 31.67
C GLU A 100 4.01 6.90 30.84
N ASN A 101 4.14 6.59 29.55
CA ASN A 101 5.04 7.28 28.62
C ASN A 101 4.53 7.20 27.17
N GLU A 102 5.11 8.03 26.30
CA GLU A 102 4.71 8.12 24.88
C GLU A 102 4.92 6.79 24.15
N ARG A 103 5.96 6.02 24.50
CA ARG A 103 6.23 4.74 23.87
C ARG A 103 5.09 3.74 24.07
N GLN A 104 4.55 3.63 25.29
CA GLN A 104 3.39 2.77 25.56
C GLN A 104 2.16 3.19 24.74
N LEU A 105 1.94 4.50 24.54
CA LEU A 105 0.85 5.01 23.71
C LEU A 105 1.07 4.66 22.22
N GLU A 106 2.29 4.81 21.71
CA GLU A 106 2.63 4.46 20.32
C GLU A 106 2.45 2.97 20.04
N GLU A 107 2.94 2.11 20.94
CA GLU A 107 2.77 0.66 20.86
C GLU A 107 1.29 0.27 20.94
N PHE A 108 0.53 0.89 21.84
CA PHE A 108 -0.92 0.70 21.92
C PHE A 108 -1.62 1.06 20.61
N LYS A 109 -1.28 2.21 20.01
CA LYS A 109 -1.84 2.63 18.70
C LYS A 109 -1.53 1.58 17.63
N TYR A 110 -0.29 1.09 17.56
CA TYR A 110 0.12 0.04 16.62
C TYR A 110 -0.65 -1.28 16.85
N GLN A 111 -0.66 -1.81 18.08
CA GLN A 111 -1.34 -3.08 18.37
C GLN A 111 -2.82 -3.00 18.02
N ARG A 112 -3.46 -1.89 18.38
CA ARG A 112 -4.89 -1.69 18.15
C ARG A 112 -5.20 -1.52 16.66
N TYR A 113 -4.36 -0.78 15.92
CA TYR A 113 -4.43 -0.69 14.47
C TYR A 113 -4.33 -2.07 13.81
N LEU A 114 -3.22 -2.77 14.05
CA LEU A 114 -2.91 -4.00 13.33
C LEU A 114 -3.88 -5.12 13.68
N LYS A 115 -4.24 -5.29 14.96
CA LYS A 115 -5.23 -6.30 15.38
C LYS A 115 -6.58 -6.04 14.73
N ARG A 116 -7.03 -4.78 14.64
CA ARG A 116 -8.29 -4.44 13.95
C ARG A 116 -8.21 -4.70 12.45
N TYR A 117 -7.10 -4.35 11.81
CA TYR A 117 -6.85 -4.65 10.40
C TYR A 117 -6.94 -6.16 10.14
N LEU A 118 -6.19 -6.98 10.88
CA LEU A 118 -6.15 -8.44 10.72
C LEU A 118 -7.50 -9.11 10.97
N ARG A 119 -8.26 -8.67 11.99
CA ARG A 119 -9.63 -9.16 12.25
C ARG A 119 -10.59 -8.82 11.10
N THR A 120 -10.38 -7.67 10.45
CA THR A 120 -11.17 -7.26 9.29
C THR A 120 -10.86 -8.16 8.10
N ILE A 121 -9.58 -8.46 7.86
CA ILE A 121 -9.14 -9.45 6.86
C ILE A 121 -9.76 -10.82 7.13
N ALA A 122 -9.76 -11.30 8.37
CA ALA A 122 -10.40 -12.58 8.73
C ALA A 122 -11.91 -12.61 8.46
N SER A 123 -12.59 -11.45 8.47
CA SER A 123 -14.01 -11.36 8.11
C SER A 123 -14.21 -11.44 6.58
N ILE A 124 -13.26 -10.89 5.82
CA ILE A 124 -13.23 -10.98 4.36
C ILE A 124 -12.94 -12.41 3.92
N ASP A 125 -11.99 -13.09 4.58
CA ASP A 125 -11.60 -14.47 4.29
C ASP A 125 -12.77 -15.45 4.40
N ASP A 126 -13.57 -15.36 5.47
CA ASP A 126 -14.83 -16.14 5.60
C ASP A 126 -15.78 -15.92 4.40
N SER A 127 -15.85 -14.68 3.91
CA SER A 127 -16.74 -14.34 2.79
C SER A 127 -16.20 -14.89 1.46
N VAL A 128 -14.87 -14.92 1.29
CA VAL A 128 -14.22 -15.62 0.18
C VAL A 128 -14.54 -17.12 0.27
N GLY A 129 -14.38 -17.74 1.44
CA GLY A 129 -14.72 -19.14 1.69
C GLY A 129 -16.14 -19.48 1.22
N ARG A 130 -17.14 -18.68 1.63
CA ARG A 130 -18.54 -18.87 1.19
C ARG A 130 -18.73 -18.81 -0.33
N ILE A 131 -17.99 -17.96 -1.04
CA ILE A 131 -18.04 -17.89 -2.50
C ILE A 131 -17.42 -19.14 -3.12
N LEU A 132 -16.29 -19.61 -2.58
CA LEU A 132 -15.61 -20.81 -3.05
C LEU A 132 -16.46 -22.06 -2.82
N ASP A 133 -17.03 -22.22 -1.62
CA ASP A 133 -17.93 -23.32 -1.26
C ASP A 133 -19.12 -23.38 -2.23
N TYR A 134 -19.73 -22.22 -2.53
CA TYR A 134 -20.82 -22.15 -3.49
C TYR A 134 -20.41 -22.61 -4.90
N LEU A 135 -19.22 -22.23 -5.38
CA LEU A 135 -18.73 -22.67 -6.68
C LEU A 135 -18.55 -24.20 -6.74
N ASP A 136 -18.11 -24.81 -5.63
CA ASP A 136 -17.95 -26.27 -5.51
C ASP A 136 -19.32 -26.96 -5.46
N GLU A 137 -20.23 -26.49 -4.61
CA GLU A 137 -21.61 -27.03 -4.47
C GLU A 137 -22.41 -26.92 -5.78
N ALA A 138 -22.23 -25.84 -6.53
CA ALA A 138 -22.90 -25.61 -7.80
C ALA A 138 -22.24 -26.36 -8.98
N GLY A 139 -21.10 -27.03 -8.77
CA GLY A 139 -20.34 -27.70 -9.84
C GLY A 139 -19.72 -26.73 -10.85
N LEU A 140 -19.44 -25.49 -10.45
CA LEU A 140 -18.89 -24.42 -11.30
C LEU A 140 -17.38 -24.24 -11.16
N ALA A 141 -16.76 -24.85 -10.14
CA ALA A 141 -15.36 -24.62 -9.77
C ALA A 141 -14.35 -24.90 -10.90
N GLU A 142 -14.56 -25.97 -11.68
CA GLU A 142 -13.68 -26.37 -12.78
C GLU A 142 -13.74 -25.42 -14.00
N ASN A 143 -14.86 -24.69 -14.16
CA ASN A 143 -15.12 -23.81 -15.31
C ASN A 143 -15.22 -22.33 -14.90
N THR A 144 -14.63 -21.96 -13.75
CA THR A 144 -14.61 -20.59 -13.26
C THR A 144 -13.18 -20.19 -12.95
N ILE A 145 -12.72 -19.10 -13.57
CA ILE A 145 -11.48 -18.44 -13.17
C ILE A 145 -11.78 -17.63 -11.91
N VAL A 146 -11.14 -18.00 -10.80
CA VAL A 146 -11.24 -17.25 -9.55
C VAL A 146 -9.94 -16.49 -9.34
N ILE A 147 -10.02 -15.17 -9.19
CA ILE A 147 -8.89 -14.30 -8.89
C ILE A 147 -9.16 -13.59 -7.58
N TYR A 148 -8.21 -13.70 -6.65
CA TYR A 148 -8.18 -12.90 -5.43
C TYR A 148 -7.00 -11.95 -5.50
N THR A 149 -7.29 -10.66 -5.37
CA THR A 149 -6.28 -9.61 -5.37
C THR A 149 -6.74 -8.43 -4.53
N SER A 150 -5.89 -7.41 -4.47
CA SER A 150 -6.14 -6.14 -3.81
C SER A 150 -5.95 -5.02 -4.83
N ASP A 151 -6.58 -3.88 -4.62
CA ASP A 151 -6.34 -2.68 -5.44
C ASP A 151 -4.88 -2.21 -5.39
N GLN A 152 -4.27 -2.32 -4.21
CA GLN A 152 -2.85 -2.04 -3.92
C GLN A 152 -2.37 -2.82 -2.69
N GLY A 153 -1.10 -2.66 -2.32
CA GLY A 153 -0.59 -3.06 -1.02
C GLY A 153 -1.06 -2.15 0.14
N PHE A 154 -0.44 -2.31 1.31
CA PHE A 154 -0.71 -1.50 2.49
C PHE A 154 0.47 -1.52 3.47
N PHE A 155 0.82 -0.37 4.05
CA PHE A 155 1.75 -0.35 5.19
C PHE A 155 1.05 -0.85 6.45
N LEU A 156 1.63 -1.84 7.12
CA LEU A 156 1.14 -2.42 8.37
C LEU A 156 1.96 -1.97 9.58
N GLY A 157 2.71 -0.87 9.44
CA GLY A 157 3.57 -0.26 10.44
C GLY A 157 5.02 -0.11 10.00
N GLU A 158 5.38 -0.66 8.84
CA GLU A 158 6.68 -0.39 8.21
C GLU A 158 6.83 1.11 7.98
N HIS A 159 8.02 1.62 8.27
CA HIS A 159 8.35 3.05 8.22
C HIS A 159 7.46 3.90 9.16
N GLY A 160 6.85 3.28 10.17
CA GLY A 160 5.87 3.90 11.06
C GLY A 160 4.54 4.26 10.38
N TRP A 161 4.31 3.83 9.14
CA TRP A 161 3.16 4.22 8.33
C TRP A 161 1.98 3.24 8.39
N PHE A 162 0.81 3.77 8.09
CA PHE A 162 -0.35 3.05 7.58
C PHE A 162 -0.72 3.63 6.19
N ASP A 163 -1.75 3.09 5.55
CA ASP A 163 -2.20 3.52 4.22
C ASP A 163 -1.28 3.05 3.08
N LYS A 164 -1.33 3.75 1.93
CA LYS A 164 -0.67 3.39 0.66
C LYS A 164 -0.12 4.65 0.00
N ARG A 165 -0.22 4.76 -1.33
CA ARG A 165 0.15 5.91 -2.21
C ARG A 165 1.57 5.86 -2.72
N PHE A 166 2.53 5.59 -1.84
CA PHE A 166 3.92 5.51 -2.26
C PHE A 166 4.24 4.22 -3.01
N ILE A 167 5.20 4.31 -3.94
CA ILE A 167 5.76 3.18 -4.69
C ILE A 167 6.68 2.27 -3.83
N TYR A 168 6.88 2.55 -2.53
CA TYR A 168 7.55 1.61 -1.63
C TYR A 168 6.80 0.27 -1.56
N GLU A 169 7.53 -0.82 -1.36
CA GLU A 169 7.11 -2.18 -1.72
C GLU A 169 5.82 -2.61 -1.02
N GLN A 170 5.66 -2.28 0.27
CA GLN A 170 4.48 -2.68 1.06
C GLN A 170 3.19 -2.05 0.53
N SER A 171 3.25 -0.81 0.02
CA SER A 171 2.11 -0.10 -0.59
C SER A 171 1.94 -0.47 -2.07
N PHE A 172 3.03 -0.77 -2.75
CA PHE A 172 3.07 -1.02 -4.19
C PHE A 172 2.65 -2.44 -4.58
N GLN A 173 3.10 -3.45 -3.84
CA GLN A 173 2.91 -4.85 -4.20
C GLN A 173 1.49 -5.34 -3.85
N MET A 174 0.77 -5.83 -4.85
CA MET A 174 -0.56 -6.43 -4.68
C MET A 174 -0.42 -7.95 -4.43
N PRO A 175 -1.17 -8.55 -3.49
CA PRO A 175 -1.40 -9.98 -3.52
C PRO A 175 -2.12 -10.35 -4.81
N PHE A 176 -1.72 -11.45 -5.44
CA PHE A 176 -2.40 -11.98 -6.63
C PHE A 176 -2.42 -13.51 -6.57
N LEU A 177 -3.63 -14.06 -6.40
CA LEU A 177 -3.89 -15.49 -6.43
C LEU A 177 -4.90 -15.76 -7.54
N ILE A 178 -4.65 -16.81 -8.34
CA ILE A 178 -5.54 -17.22 -9.41
C ILE A 178 -5.73 -18.74 -9.38
N ARG A 179 -6.98 -19.17 -9.51
CA ARG A 179 -7.38 -20.57 -9.59
C ARG A 179 -8.18 -20.78 -10.86
N TYR A 180 -7.70 -21.68 -11.72
CA TYR A 180 -8.46 -22.16 -12.87
C TYR A 180 -7.98 -23.58 -13.22
N PRO A 181 -8.63 -24.63 -12.66
CA PRO A 181 -8.14 -26.01 -12.74
C PRO A 181 -7.93 -26.55 -14.16
N ALA A 182 -8.71 -26.05 -15.12
CA ALA A 182 -8.61 -26.48 -16.52
C ALA A 182 -7.27 -26.12 -17.19
N GLU A 183 -6.56 -25.09 -16.70
CA GLU A 183 -5.33 -24.61 -17.33
C GLU A 183 -4.18 -24.34 -16.37
N ILE A 184 -4.41 -24.20 -15.06
CA ILE A 184 -3.38 -23.80 -14.09
C ILE A 184 -3.14 -24.94 -13.12
N GLU A 185 -1.90 -25.44 -13.09
CA GLU A 185 -1.48 -26.44 -12.12
C GLU A 185 -1.53 -25.87 -10.69
N ALA A 186 -2.14 -26.63 -9.77
CA ALA A 186 -2.27 -26.22 -8.38
C ALA A 186 -0.90 -26.12 -7.70
N GLY A 187 -0.69 -25.03 -6.96
CA GLY A 187 0.59 -24.78 -6.27
C GLY A 187 1.67 -24.13 -7.13
N THR A 188 1.38 -23.80 -8.39
CA THR A 188 2.30 -23.03 -9.24
C THR A 188 2.62 -21.67 -8.63
N ASN A 189 3.91 -21.30 -8.65
CA ASN A 189 4.41 -19.99 -8.25
C ASN A 189 4.99 -19.26 -9.47
N CYS A 190 4.54 -18.03 -9.70
CA CYS A 190 5.01 -17.17 -10.78
C CYS A 190 5.80 -15.98 -10.20
N THR A 191 7.06 -15.86 -10.58
CA THR A 191 7.94 -14.75 -10.15
C THR A 191 8.06 -13.63 -11.18
N SER A 192 7.36 -13.77 -12.32
CA SER A 192 7.30 -12.72 -13.35
C SER A 192 6.55 -11.51 -12.82
N ILE A 193 7.05 -10.31 -13.13
CA ILE A 193 6.34 -9.09 -12.76
C ILE A 193 5.15 -8.88 -13.71
N CYS A 194 3.96 -8.76 -13.14
CA CYS A 194 2.73 -8.34 -13.81
C CYS A 194 2.10 -7.15 -13.07
N CYS A 195 1.24 -6.41 -13.75
CA CYS A 195 0.58 -5.22 -13.24
C CYS A 195 -0.95 -5.36 -13.33
N ASN A 196 -1.68 -4.56 -12.57
CA ASN A 196 -3.14 -4.52 -12.63
C ASN A 196 -3.72 -4.21 -14.02
N VAL A 197 -2.99 -3.47 -14.87
CA VAL A 197 -3.36 -3.21 -16.27
C VAL A 197 -3.36 -4.47 -17.14
N ASP A 198 -2.72 -5.55 -16.70
CA ASP A 198 -2.67 -6.84 -17.39
C ASP A 198 -3.94 -7.69 -17.17
N PHE A 199 -4.81 -7.32 -16.23
CA PHE A 199 -6.01 -8.10 -15.91
C PHE A 199 -7.03 -8.07 -17.06
N ALA A 200 -7.32 -6.88 -17.59
CA ALA A 200 -8.26 -6.71 -18.70
C ALA A 200 -7.89 -7.51 -19.96
N PRO A 201 -6.67 -7.45 -20.51
CA PRO A 201 -6.29 -8.27 -21.65
C PRO A 201 -6.28 -9.77 -21.33
N SER A 202 -6.01 -10.16 -20.07
CA SER A 202 -6.08 -11.56 -19.64
C SER A 202 -7.53 -12.09 -19.68
N PHE A 203 -8.51 -11.31 -19.23
CA PHE A 203 -9.91 -11.71 -19.31
C PHE A 203 -10.38 -11.89 -20.75
N LEU A 204 -9.98 -10.99 -21.65
CA LEU A 204 -10.29 -11.10 -23.08
C LEU A 204 -9.65 -12.35 -23.69
N ASP A 205 -8.39 -12.62 -23.37
CA ASP A 205 -7.67 -13.82 -23.82
C ASP A 205 -8.38 -15.11 -23.36
N PHE A 206 -8.70 -15.23 -22.06
CA PHE A 206 -9.45 -16.39 -21.55
C PHE A 206 -10.83 -16.54 -22.20
N ALA A 207 -11.50 -15.43 -22.54
CA ALA A 207 -12.78 -15.44 -23.23
C ALA A 207 -12.65 -15.65 -24.76
N ASN A 208 -11.45 -15.82 -25.30
CA ASN A 208 -11.15 -15.88 -26.74
C ASN A 208 -11.68 -14.65 -27.51
N LEU A 209 -11.59 -13.47 -26.89
CA LEU A 209 -11.97 -12.19 -27.47
C LEU A 209 -10.73 -11.40 -27.93
N PRO A 210 -10.85 -10.57 -28.97
CA PRO A 210 -9.74 -9.73 -29.41
C PRO A 210 -9.39 -8.70 -28.34
N VAL A 211 -8.09 -8.51 -28.11
CA VAL A 211 -7.56 -7.44 -27.25
C VAL A 211 -7.43 -6.15 -28.07
N PRO A 212 -8.13 -5.07 -27.72
CA PRO A 212 -7.97 -3.79 -28.41
C PRO A 212 -6.54 -3.23 -28.31
N ASN A 213 -6.05 -2.61 -29.37
CA ASN A 213 -4.68 -2.10 -29.47
C ASN A 213 -4.36 -0.92 -28.53
N TYR A 214 -5.37 -0.28 -27.92
CA TYR A 214 -5.19 0.79 -26.94
C TYR A 214 -4.99 0.29 -25.51
N ILE A 215 -5.18 -1.02 -25.25
CA ILE A 215 -4.88 -1.60 -23.95
C ILE A 215 -3.35 -1.69 -23.81
N GLN A 216 -2.84 -1.12 -22.72
CA GLN A 216 -1.39 -1.03 -22.45
C GLN A 216 -0.82 -2.27 -21.75
N GLY A 217 -1.67 -3.07 -21.10
CA GLY A 217 -1.28 -4.34 -20.48
C GLY A 217 -1.17 -5.49 -21.48
N ARG A 218 -0.67 -6.63 -21.02
CA ARG A 218 -0.56 -7.88 -21.79
C ARG A 218 -1.24 -9.01 -21.03
N SER A 219 -1.77 -10.01 -21.74
CA SER A 219 -2.34 -11.18 -21.07
C SER A 219 -1.28 -11.91 -20.24
N ILE A 220 -1.59 -12.20 -18.98
CA ILE A 220 -0.75 -12.98 -18.07
C ILE A 220 -0.92 -14.48 -18.25
N ARG A 221 -1.89 -14.93 -19.06
CA ARG A 221 -2.21 -16.36 -19.24
C ARG A 221 -0.99 -17.25 -19.54
N PRO A 222 -0.01 -16.83 -20.38
CA PRO A 222 1.22 -17.63 -20.59
C PRO A 222 2.06 -17.78 -19.31
N LEU A 223 2.08 -16.77 -18.44
CA LEU A 223 2.85 -16.77 -17.20
C LEU A 223 2.33 -17.79 -16.20
N LEU A 224 1.02 -18.04 -16.21
CA LEU A 224 0.34 -18.94 -15.28
C LEU A 224 0.76 -20.41 -15.44
N ASN A 225 1.40 -20.73 -16.58
CA ASN A 225 1.92 -22.06 -16.92
C ASN A 225 3.45 -22.07 -17.09
N GLY A 226 4.15 -21.08 -16.52
CA GLY A 226 5.60 -20.98 -16.61
C GLY A 226 6.15 -20.64 -17.99
N ASN A 227 5.29 -20.31 -18.95
CA ASN A 227 5.67 -19.97 -20.32
C ASN A 227 5.87 -18.46 -20.46
N GLN A 228 6.83 -17.90 -19.72
CA GLN A 228 7.15 -16.47 -19.82
C GLN A 228 7.65 -16.13 -21.23
N PRO A 229 7.00 -15.21 -21.96
CA PRO A 229 7.49 -14.74 -23.25
C PRO A 229 8.89 -14.12 -23.15
N ALA A 230 9.73 -14.32 -24.17
CA ALA A 230 11.10 -13.81 -24.18
C ALA A 230 11.18 -12.28 -24.12
N ASP A 231 10.14 -11.58 -24.60
CA ASP A 231 10.01 -10.14 -24.58
C ASP A 231 9.24 -9.60 -23.35
N TRP A 232 8.99 -10.45 -22.34
CA TRP A 232 8.37 -10.02 -21.09
C TRP A 232 9.37 -9.23 -20.24
N LYS A 233 9.22 -7.90 -20.23
CA LYS A 233 10.21 -6.95 -19.70
C LYS A 233 10.49 -7.09 -18.20
N ASN A 234 9.61 -7.70 -17.42
CA ASN A 234 9.75 -7.81 -15.96
C ASN A 234 9.99 -6.45 -15.28
N VAL A 235 9.15 -5.48 -15.62
CA VAL A 235 9.16 -4.15 -15.01
C VAL A 235 7.74 -3.73 -14.66
N ALA A 236 7.57 -3.08 -13.53
CA ALA A 236 6.34 -2.43 -13.15
C ALA A 236 6.54 -0.91 -13.12
N TYR A 237 5.67 -0.19 -13.82
CA TYR A 237 5.65 1.28 -13.82
C TYR A 237 4.55 1.78 -12.90
N HIS A 238 4.82 2.86 -12.19
CA HIS A 238 3.86 3.49 -11.29
C HIS A 238 3.89 5.00 -11.44
N ARG A 239 2.73 5.64 -11.40
CA ARG A 239 2.59 7.09 -11.25
C ARG A 239 1.49 7.44 -10.26
N TYR A 240 1.84 8.28 -9.30
CA TYR A 240 0.94 8.87 -8.32
C TYR A 240 0.81 10.38 -8.56
N TRP A 241 -0.43 10.86 -8.62
CA TRP A 241 -0.75 12.24 -9.01
C TRP A 241 -1.15 13.17 -7.88
N MET A 242 -1.66 12.63 -6.76
CA MET A 242 -2.32 13.45 -5.74
C MET A 242 -1.31 14.12 -4.79
N HIS A 243 -0.49 15.04 -5.33
CA HIS A 243 0.48 15.83 -4.57
C HIS A 243 -0.20 16.53 -3.40
N LYS A 244 0.34 16.36 -2.18
CA LYS A 244 -0.16 17.00 -0.96
C LYS A 244 -1.67 16.85 -0.78
N ASP A 245 -2.18 15.63 -1.02
CA ASP A 245 -3.60 15.37 -0.78
C ASP A 245 -3.98 15.76 0.67
N PRO A 246 -5.20 16.26 0.91
CA PRO A 246 -5.59 16.81 2.22
C PRO A 246 -5.51 15.82 3.38
N ASP A 247 -5.58 14.51 3.10
CA ASP A 247 -5.68 13.47 4.11
C ASP A 247 -4.29 12.98 4.57
N HIS A 248 -3.36 12.75 3.63
CA HIS A 248 -2.10 12.06 3.88
C HIS A 248 -0.88 12.87 3.45
N ASN A 249 -1.06 14.04 2.79
CA ASN A 249 0.04 14.89 2.37
C ASN A 249 1.13 14.13 1.56
N ALA A 250 0.74 13.10 0.80
CA ALA A 250 1.69 12.30 0.03
C ALA A 250 2.13 13.07 -1.21
N TYR A 251 3.42 13.01 -1.55
CA TYR A 251 3.93 13.76 -2.69
C TYR A 251 3.81 12.97 -4.00
N ALA A 252 3.52 13.71 -5.06
CA ALA A 252 3.48 13.26 -6.44
C ALA A 252 4.81 12.65 -6.90
N HIS A 253 4.75 11.47 -7.51
CA HIS A 253 5.92 10.76 -8.01
C HIS A 253 5.56 9.77 -9.11
N TYR A 254 6.58 9.32 -9.85
CA TYR A 254 6.50 8.13 -10.67
C TYR A 254 7.81 7.34 -10.58
N GLY A 255 7.79 6.09 -11.03
CA GLY A 255 8.96 5.25 -10.95
C GLY A 255 8.80 3.93 -11.67
N ILE A 256 9.89 3.16 -11.65
CA ILE A 256 9.93 1.82 -12.21
C ILE A 256 10.55 0.84 -11.21
N ARG A 257 9.95 -0.34 -11.11
CA ARG A 257 10.41 -1.47 -10.30
C ARG A 257 10.83 -2.63 -11.20
N ASN A 258 12.13 -2.88 -11.10
CA ASN A 258 12.90 -4.06 -11.42
C ASN A 258 12.47 -5.42 -10.89
N GLN A 259 13.21 -6.48 -11.22
CA GLN A 259 13.36 -7.64 -10.33
C GLN A 259 14.25 -7.32 -9.13
N ARG A 260 15.24 -6.41 -9.28
CA ARG A 260 16.18 -6.04 -8.20
C ARG A 260 16.08 -4.59 -7.75
N TYR A 261 15.97 -3.65 -8.68
CA TYR A 261 16.08 -2.23 -8.36
C TYR A 261 14.74 -1.51 -8.40
N LYS A 262 14.62 -0.41 -7.65
CA LYS A 262 13.49 0.53 -7.74
C LYS A 262 14.03 1.94 -7.93
N LEU A 263 13.57 2.62 -8.98
CA LEU A 263 13.91 4.02 -9.25
C LEU A 263 12.64 4.87 -9.11
N ILE A 264 12.73 5.95 -8.34
CA ILE A 264 11.62 6.87 -8.05
C ILE A 264 12.04 8.27 -8.42
N TYR A 265 11.18 8.97 -9.15
CA TYR A 265 11.27 10.40 -9.39
C TYR A 265 10.11 11.13 -8.70
N TRP A 266 10.47 11.95 -7.72
CA TRP A 266 9.56 12.81 -6.99
C TRP A 266 9.47 14.15 -7.72
N TYR A 267 8.47 14.29 -8.60
CA TYR A 267 8.27 15.53 -9.36
C TYR A 267 7.59 16.63 -8.52
N ASN A 268 6.96 16.24 -7.41
CA ASN A 268 6.55 17.15 -6.33
C ASN A 268 5.70 18.35 -6.77
N ASP A 269 4.84 18.14 -7.76
CA ASP A 269 3.95 19.17 -8.31
C ASP A 269 2.52 18.62 -8.40
N GLY A 270 1.53 19.45 -8.06
CA GLY A 270 0.11 19.11 -8.22
C GLY A 270 -0.45 19.39 -9.62
N PHE A 271 0.26 20.15 -10.45
CA PHE A 271 -0.18 20.58 -11.79
C PHE A 271 -1.56 21.29 -11.81
N GLY A 272 -2.00 21.82 -10.67
CA GLY A 272 -3.34 22.40 -10.51
C GLY A 272 -4.47 21.39 -10.75
N LEU A 273 -4.20 20.09 -10.62
CA LEU A 273 -5.18 19.03 -10.85
C LEU A 273 -6.19 18.94 -9.69
N PRO A 274 -7.44 18.55 -9.95
CA PRO A 274 -8.40 18.30 -8.89
C PRO A 274 -7.89 17.27 -7.88
N GLY A 275 -7.95 17.59 -6.59
CA GLY A 275 -7.53 16.69 -5.51
C GLY A 275 -6.06 16.81 -5.10
N THR A 276 -5.27 17.64 -5.77
CA THR A 276 -3.91 18.00 -5.32
C THR A 276 -3.95 19.22 -4.41
N GLY A 277 -3.05 19.26 -3.43
CA GLY A 277 -2.76 20.46 -2.66
C GLY A 277 -1.94 21.48 -3.45
N ASP A 278 -1.83 22.69 -2.89
CA ASP A 278 -1.08 23.78 -3.50
C ASP A 278 0.44 23.65 -3.29
N GLY A 279 1.19 24.26 -4.21
CA GLY A 279 2.63 24.43 -4.13
C GLY A 279 3.43 23.38 -4.91
N ILE A 280 4.71 23.68 -5.08
CA ILE A 280 5.72 22.84 -5.72
C ILE A 280 6.85 22.68 -4.70
N GLU A 281 7.38 21.48 -4.54
CA GLU A 281 8.59 21.22 -3.74
C GLU A 281 9.75 20.82 -4.67
N ASP A 282 11.01 20.86 -4.18
CA ASP A 282 12.12 20.51 -5.06
C ASP A 282 12.04 19.05 -5.51
N LYS A 283 12.44 18.82 -6.76
CA LYS A 283 12.45 17.51 -7.39
C LYS A 283 13.57 16.65 -6.80
N GLU A 284 13.28 15.37 -6.57
CA GLU A 284 14.22 14.43 -5.96
C GLU A 284 14.19 13.07 -6.67
N TRP A 285 15.33 12.37 -6.64
CA TRP A 285 15.44 11.01 -7.14
C TRP A 285 15.78 10.05 -6.00
N GLU A 286 15.21 8.85 -6.04
CA GLU A 286 15.64 7.74 -5.21
C GLU A 286 15.93 6.50 -6.05
N LEU A 287 16.99 5.77 -5.69
CA LEU A 287 17.28 4.43 -6.18
C LEU A 287 17.46 3.51 -4.97
N PHE A 288 16.78 2.37 -4.98
CA PHE A 288 16.95 1.29 -3.99
C PHE A 288 17.44 0.02 -4.68
N ASP A 289 18.44 -0.64 -4.08
CA ASP A 289 18.78 -2.03 -4.37
C ASP A 289 17.95 -2.93 -3.45
N CYS A 290 16.76 -3.35 -3.91
CA CYS A 290 15.81 -4.09 -3.09
C CYS A 290 16.30 -5.50 -2.68
N LYS A 291 17.46 -5.95 -3.18
CA LYS A 291 18.10 -7.17 -2.71
C LYS A 291 18.97 -6.93 -1.48
N GLU A 292 19.78 -5.87 -1.52
CA GLU A 292 20.69 -5.52 -0.41
C GLU A 292 19.97 -4.73 0.68
N ASP A 293 18.96 -3.94 0.30
CA ASP A 293 18.10 -3.15 1.16
C ASP A 293 16.62 -3.45 0.86
N PRO A 294 16.10 -4.62 1.30
CA PRO A 294 14.71 -5.00 1.05
C PRO A 294 13.69 -4.14 1.81
N LEU A 295 14.16 -3.33 2.76
CA LEU A 295 13.34 -2.40 3.53
C LEU A 295 13.34 -0.99 2.95
N GLU A 296 14.09 -0.73 1.88
CA GLU A 296 14.10 0.56 1.18
C GLU A 296 14.38 1.73 2.13
N LEU A 297 15.46 1.62 2.90
CA LEU A 297 15.91 2.59 3.88
C LEU A 297 16.99 3.52 3.33
N PHE A 298 17.79 3.10 2.35
CA PHE A 298 18.96 3.82 1.87
C PHE A 298 18.83 4.17 0.39
N ASN A 299 18.64 5.46 0.11
CA ASN A 299 18.71 5.99 -1.25
C ASN A 299 20.16 5.99 -1.76
N VAL A 300 20.46 5.13 -2.74
CA VAL A 300 21.77 5.00 -3.37
C VAL A 300 21.89 5.74 -4.71
N TYR A 301 20.94 6.61 -5.07
CA TYR A 301 20.92 7.30 -6.36
C TYR A 301 22.21 8.11 -6.63
N SER A 302 22.77 8.74 -5.59
CA SER A 302 23.99 9.56 -5.69
C SER A 302 25.27 8.79 -5.42
N ASP A 303 25.19 7.48 -5.16
CA ASP A 303 26.37 6.65 -4.93
C ASP A 303 27.05 6.31 -6.26
N ALA A 304 28.35 6.63 -6.37
CA ALA A 304 29.15 6.36 -7.57
C ALA A 304 29.18 4.87 -7.94
N ALA A 305 29.02 3.96 -6.98
CA ALA A 305 28.96 2.52 -7.25
C ALA A 305 27.70 2.11 -8.04
N TYR A 306 26.64 2.93 -8.00
CA TYR A 306 25.36 2.67 -8.66
C TYR A 306 25.13 3.52 -9.92
N GLU A 307 26.11 4.33 -10.36
CA GLU A 307 25.93 5.24 -11.51
C GLU A 307 25.44 4.52 -12.78
N GLN A 308 26.02 3.35 -13.07
CA GLN A 308 25.60 2.55 -14.22
C GLN A 308 24.17 2.01 -14.06
N ILE A 309 23.78 1.61 -12.85
CA ILE A 309 22.43 1.14 -12.55
C ILE A 309 21.41 2.29 -12.68
N VAL A 310 21.76 3.50 -12.24
CA VAL A 310 20.92 4.68 -12.44
C VAL A 310 20.65 4.91 -13.93
N ARG A 311 21.69 4.85 -14.77
CA ARG A 311 21.55 5.00 -16.24
C ARG A 311 20.63 3.92 -16.84
N GLU A 312 20.81 2.67 -16.44
CA GLU A 312 20.00 1.55 -16.91
C GLU A 312 18.54 1.66 -16.49
N MET A 313 18.28 1.95 -15.21
CA MET A 313 16.93 2.11 -14.69
C MET A 313 16.22 3.33 -15.29
N THR A 314 16.94 4.42 -15.52
CA THR A 314 16.41 5.61 -16.20
C THR A 314 16.06 5.31 -17.66
N SER A 315 16.88 4.51 -18.36
CA SER A 315 16.56 4.05 -19.72
C SER A 315 15.29 3.20 -19.73
N GLN A 316 15.16 2.23 -18.81
CA GLN A 316 13.96 1.39 -18.72
C GLN A 316 12.71 2.22 -18.40
N LEU A 317 12.83 3.22 -17.53
CA LEU A 317 11.77 4.17 -17.21
C LEU A 317 11.33 4.93 -18.47
N ASN A 318 12.26 5.54 -19.19
CA ASN A 318 11.98 6.29 -20.41
C ASN A 318 11.38 5.42 -21.53
N ASP A 319 11.90 4.22 -21.72
CA ASP A 319 11.34 3.25 -22.68
C ASP A 319 9.89 2.93 -22.33
N LYS A 320 9.59 2.70 -21.05
CA LYS A 320 8.23 2.37 -20.61
C LYS A 320 7.28 3.57 -20.72
N MET A 321 7.74 4.77 -20.35
CA MET A 321 6.96 6.01 -20.48
C MET A 321 6.63 6.31 -21.95
N ASN A 322 7.63 6.19 -22.84
CA ASN A 322 7.41 6.33 -24.29
C ASN A 322 6.44 5.27 -24.84
N GLU A 323 6.56 4.01 -24.42
CA GLU A 323 5.65 2.92 -24.80
C GLU A 323 4.19 3.23 -24.43
N ILE A 324 3.95 3.78 -23.24
CA ILE A 324 2.59 4.06 -22.74
C ILE A 324 2.11 5.48 -23.06
N GLY A 325 2.93 6.31 -23.70
CA GLY A 325 2.62 7.70 -24.03
C GLY A 325 2.57 8.64 -22.83
N ASP A 326 3.29 8.33 -21.75
CA ASP A 326 3.40 9.21 -20.59
C ASP A 326 4.61 10.15 -20.74
N ILE A 327 4.40 11.43 -20.43
CA ILE A 327 5.39 12.49 -20.68
C ILE A 327 6.32 12.61 -19.45
N PRO A 328 7.66 12.55 -19.65
CA PRO A 328 8.62 12.74 -18.57
C PRO A 328 8.64 14.16 -18.01
N GLU A 329 8.79 14.27 -16.70
CA GLU A 329 8.98 15.52 -15.95
C GLU A 329 10.43 15.70 -15.46
N HIS A 330 11.31 14.74 -15.74
CA HIS A 330 12.67 14.65 -15.23
C HIS A 330 13.77 15.14 -16.16
#